data_AF-A0A659UGE3-F1
#
_entry.id   AF-A0A659UGE3-F1
#
_cell.length_a   1.000
_cell.length_b   1.000
_cell.length_c   1.000
_cell.angle_alpha   90.00
_cell.angle_beta   90.00
_cell.angle_gamma   90.00
#
_symmetry.space_group_name_H-M   'P 1'
#
loop_
_entity.id
_entity.type
_entity.pdbx_description
1 polymer ?
#
loop_
_entity_poly.entity_id
_entity_poly.type
_entity_poly.pdbx_seq_one_letter_code
_entity_poly.pdbx_strand_id
1 'polypeptide(L)'
;MLDQIKGLHHVTSMARDARQNNDFFTHKLGLRRVKKTVNFDAPDVYHLYYADEVGTPGSVMTYFPFPNIGKGRHGVGEVGTTVYSVPDGTLAYWE
;
A
#
# COMPACT_ATOMS: atom_id res chain seq x y z
N MET A 1 8.02 -19.52 19.76
CA MET A 1 7.66 -18.51 18.74
C MET A 1 6.35 -18.98 18.12
N LEU A 2 5.35 -18.10 17.95
CA LEU A 2 4.10 -18.47 17.29
C LEU A 2 4.42 -18.79 15.82
N ASP A 3 4.22 -20.04 15.43
CA ASP A 3 4.47 -20.58 14.09
C ASP A 3 3.24 -20.42 13.17
N GLN A 4 2.12 -19.97 13.71
CA GLN A 4 0.89 -19.71 12.96
C GLN A 4 0.96 -18.41 12.15
N ILE A 5 1.67 -17.38 12.63
CA ILE A 5 1.81 -16.09 11.94
C ILE A 5 3.06 -16.15 11.05
N LYS A 6 2.85 -16.22 9.74
CA LYS A 6 3.94 -16.38 8.76
C LYS A 6 4.66 -15.09 8.39
N GLY A 7 4.10 -13.93 8.74
CA GLY A 7 4.68 -12.61 8.46
C GLY A 7 3.63 -11.54 8.21
N LEU A 8 4.05 -10.43 7.60
CA LEU A 8 3.14 -9.38 7.13
C LEU A 8 2.24 -9.94 6.04
N HIS A 9 0.94 -9.64 6.13
CA HIS A 9 0.00 -9.95 5.05
C HIS A 9 -0.17 -8.75 4.13
N HIS A 10 -0.47 -7.58 4.70
CA HIS A 10 -0.63 -6.33 3.98
C HIS A 10 -0.43 -5.15 4.94
N VAL A 11 -0.20 -3.97 4.38
CA VAL A 11 -0.27 -2.68 5.09
C VAL A 11 -1.38 -1.85 4.46
N THR A 12 -2.13 -1.11 5.28
CA THR A 12 -3.20 -0.20 4.82
C THR A 12 -2.89 1.21 5.26
N SER A 13 -3.03 2.17 4.33
CA SER A 13 -2.80 3.58 4.60
C SER A 13 -3.89 4.45 3.96
N MET A 14 -3.81 5.75 4.22
CA MET A 14 -4.77 6.75 3.75
C MET A 14 -4.12 7.59 2.66
N ALA A 15 -4.90 7.95 1.64
CA ALA A 15 -4.48 8.88 0.59
C ALA A 15 -5.55 9.95 0.39
N ARG A 16 -5.19 11.03 -0.31
CA ARG A 16 -6.17 12.04 -0.75
C ARG A 16 -6.76 11.70 -2.12
N ASP A 17 -5.88 11.39 -3.08
CA ASP A 17 -6.25 11.30 -4.49
C ASP A 17 -5.94 9.90 -5.04
N ALA A 18 -6.97 9.25 -5.59
CA ALA A 18 -6.86 7.89 -6.13
C ALA A 18 -5.98 7.79 -7.39
N ARG A 19 -5.92 8.84 -8.21
CA ARG A 19 -5.13 8.86 -9.45
C ARG A 19 -3.65 9.02 -9.12
N GLN A 20 -3.30 10.00 -8.28
CA GLN A 20 -1.92 10.20 -7.81
C GLN A 20 -1.41 8.95 -7.08
N ASN A 21 -2.27 8.33 -6.26
CA ASN A 21 -1.94 7.07 -5.59
C ASN A 21 -1.62 5.96 -6.61
N ASN A 22 -2.46 5.81 -7.63
CA ASN A 22 -2.21 4.85 -8.70
C ASN A 22 -0.94 5.16 -9.50
N ASP A 23 -0.70 6.42 -9.83
CA ASP A 23 0.48 6.82 -10.60
C ASP A 23 1.77 6.52 -9.84
N PHE A 24 1.78 6.71 -8.53
CA PHE A 24 2.90 6.32 -7.71
C PHE A 24 3.08 4.79 -7.67
N PHE A 25 2.08 4.04 -7.20
CA PHE A 25 2.26 2.60 -6.99
C PHE A 25 2.41 1.80 -8.27
N THR A 26 1.65 2.12 -9.31
CA THR A 26 1.69 1.37 -10.56
C THR A 26 2.72 1.91 -11.55
N HIS A 27 2.79 3.22 -11.75
CA HIS A 27 3.69 3.76 -12.79
C HIS A 27 5.09 4.09 -12.27
N LYS A 28 5.26 4.45 -10.98
CA LYS A 28 6.59 4.69 -10.40
C LYS A 28 7.19 3.45 -9.77
N LEU A 29 6.43 2.75 -8.91
CA LEU A 29 6.92 1.56 -8.21
C LEU A 29 6.73 0.25 -8.99
N GLY A 30 5.96 0.26 -10.09
CA GLY A 30 5.75 -0.93 -10.91
C GLY A 30 4.86 -2.00 -10.29
N LEU A 31 4.15 -1.70 -9.18
CA LEU A 31 3.22 -2.65 -8.57
C LEU A 31 1.94 -2.80 -9.39
N ARG A 32 1.43 -4.02 -9.47
CA ARG A 32 0.14 -4.29 -10.12
C ARG A 32 -0.99 -3.85 -9.20
N ARG A 33 -1.96 -3.10 -9.74
CA ARG A 33 -3.24 -2.86 -9.04
C ARG A 33 -4.10 -4.12 -9.12
N VAL A 34 -3.92 -5.03 -8.17
CA VAL A 34 -4.55 -6.36 -8.15
C VAL A 34 -6.05 -6.33 -7.82
N LYS A 35 -6.53 -5.29 -7.13
CA LYS A 35 -7.95 -5.13 -6.81
C LYS A 35 -8.35 -3.65 -6.72
N LYS A 36 -9.54 -3.35 -7.23
CA LYS A 36 -10.28 -2.10 -7.03
C LYS A 36 -11.65 -2.48 -6.48
N THR A 37 -11.93 -2.06 -5.26
CA THR A 37 -13.23 -2.25 -4.60
C THR A 37 -13.58 -0.99 -3.82
N VAL A 38 -14.59 -1.07 -2.96
CA VAL A 38 -14.96 -0.01 -2.02
C VAL A 38 -14.58 -0.43 -0.59
N ASN A 39 -14.39 0.54 0.29
CA ASN A 39 -14.27 0.31 1.72
C ASN A 39 -15.59 -0.27 2.23
N PHE A 40 -15.53 -1.40 2.94
CA PHE A 40 -16.73 -2.09 3.42
C PHE A 40 -17.46 -1.34 4.55
N ASP A 41 -16.77 -0.42 5.22
CA ASP A 41 -17.38 0.46 6.23
C ASP A 41 -17.88 1.79 5.62
N ALA A 42 -17.35 2.18 4.46
CA ALA A 42 -17.69 3.42 3.74
C ALA A 42 -17.72 3.17 2.22
N PRO A 43 -18.83 2.64 1.67
CA PRO A 43 -18.89 2.18 0.28
C PRO A 43 -18.71 3.27 -0.79
N ASP A 44 -18.77 4.55 -0.40
CA ASP A 44 -18.47 5.70 -1.26
C ASP A 44 -16.95 5.95 -1.43
N VAL A 45 -16.11 5.25 -0.67
CA VAL A 45 -14.65 5.37 -0.68
C VAL A 45 -14.04 4.16 -1.36
N TYR A 46 -13.09 4.37 -2.26
CA TYR A 46 -12.35 3.25 -2.85
C TYR A 46 -11.50 2.51 -1.81
N HIS A 47 -11.30 1.23 -2.05
CA HIS A 47 -10.23 0.44 -1.42
C HIS A 47 -9.37 -0.14 -2.55
N LEU A 48 -8.17 0.40 -2.68
CA LEU A 48 -7.24 0.10 -3.76
C LEU A 48 -6.14 -0.82 -3.24
N TYR A 49 -5.83 -1.89 -3.98
CA TYR A 49 -4.83 -2.87 -3.62
C TYR A 49 -3.72 -2.91 -4.67
N TYR A 50 -2.48 -2.74 -4.24
CA TYR A 50 -1.27 -2.78 -5.07
C TYR A 50 -0.34 -3.86 -4.53
N ALA A 51 0.20 -4.70 -5.42
CA ALA A 51 1.01 -5.84 -5.03
C ALA A 51 1.91 -6.33 -6.17
N ASP A 52 2.52 -7.49 -5.98
CA ASP A 52 3.09 -8.29 -7.07
C ASP A 52 2.01 -8.76 -8.08
N GLU A 53 2.40 -9.62 -9.01
CA GLU A 53 1.54 -10.10 -10.10
C GLU A 53 0.21 -10.71 -9.63
N VAL A 54 0.20 -11.39 -8.48
CA VAL A 54 -0.95 -12.21 -8.03
C VAL A 54 -1.52 -11.77 -6.69
N GLY A 55 -0.90 -10.81 -6.00
CA GLY A 55 -1.34 -10.34 -4.69
C GLY A 55 -0.87 -11.23 -3.53
N THR A 56 0.36 -11.73 -3.58
CA THR A 56 0.90 -12.62 -2.53
C THR A 56 0.92 -11.93 -1.16
N PRO A 57 0.57 -12.61 -0.05
CA PRO A 57 0.73 -12.04 1.28
C PRO A 57 2.16 -11.53 1.51
N GLY A 58 2.27 -10.29 2.01
CA GLY A 58 3.55 -9.61 2.24
C GLY A 58 3.95 -8.63 1.14
N SER A 59 3.39 -8.73 -0.08
CA SER A 59 3.60 -7.74 -1.15
C SER A 59 2.50 -6.68 -1.21
N VAL A 60 1.40 -6.88 -0.49
CA VAL A 60 0.19 -6.06 -0.63
C VAL A 60 0.27 -4.76 0.18
N MET A 61 0.08 -3.64 -0.52
CA MET A 61 -0.16 -2.33 0.05
C MET A 61 -1.55 -1.83 -0.37
N THR A 62 -2.35 -1.37 0.59
CA THR A 62 -3.72 -0.92 0.31
C THR A 62 -3.97 0.51 0.76
N TYR A 63 -4.88 1.19 0.06
CA TYR A 63 -5.20 2.59 0.30
C TYR A 63 -6.68 2.89 0.28
N PHE A 64 -7.09 3.78 1.19
CA PHE A 64 -8.37 4.49 1.14
C PHE A 64 -8.14 5.95 0.71
N PRO A 65 -8.48 6.34 -0.52
CA PRO A 65 -8.35 7.71 -1.00
C PRO A 65 -9.58 8.53 -0.60
N PHE A 66 -9.41 9.41 0.38
CA PHE A 66 -10.43 10.35 0.85
C PHE A 66 -10.12 11.77 0.32
N PRO A 67 -10.87 12.32 -0.65
CA PRO A 67 -10.54 13.59 -1.31
C PRO A 67 -10.35 14.79 -0.37
N ASN A 68 -11.08 14.79 0.75
CA ASN A 68 -11.09 15.88 1.72
C ASN A 68 -10.26 15.59 2.99
N ILE A 69 -9.43 14.54 2.99
CA ILE A 69 -8.63 14.20 4.16
C ILE A 69 -7.60 15.27 4.49
N GLY A 70 -7.54 15.65 5.76
CA GLY A 70 -6.48 16.51 6.29
C GLY A 70 -5.12 15.83 6.28
N LYS A 71 -4.05 16.61 6.45
CA LYS A 71 -2.70 16.05 6.61
C LYS A 71 -2.60 15.35 7.96
N GLY A 72 -2.23 14.07 7.96
CA GLY A 72 -1.94 13.33 9.19
C GLY A 72 -0.71 13.87 9.92
N ARG A 73 -0.57 13.53 11.21
CA ARG A 73 0.60 13.85 12.02
C ARG A 73 1.25 12.57 12.50
N HIS A 74 2.52 12.40 12.17
CA HIS A 74 3.30 11.25 12.62
C HIS A 74 3.44 11.19 14.14
N GLY A 75 3.41 9.98 14.70
CA GLY A 75 3.47 9.81 16.15
C GLY A 75 3.54 8.38 16.64
N VAL A 76 3.49 8.22 17.96
CA VAL A 76 3.48 6.92 18.62
C VAL A 76 2.15 6.20 18.33
N GLY A 77 2.22 4.90 18.04
CA GLY A 77 1.04 4.06 17.80
C GLY A 77 0.69 3.81 16.33
N GLU A 78 1.55 4.23 15.39
CA GLU A 78 1.38 3.97 13.95
C GLU A 78 2.55 3.17 13.36
N VAL A 79 2.35 2.63 12.16
CA VAL A 79 3.46 2.15 11.34
C VAL A 79 4.15 3.38 10.73
N GLY A 80 5.34 3.72 11.23
CA GLY A 80 6.07 4.92 10.80
C GLY A 80 6.67 4.81 9.40
N THR A 81 7.24 3.66 9.05
CA THR A 81 7.87 3.42 7.75
C THR A 81 7.48 2.04 7.22
N THR A 82 7.08 1.99 5.95
CA THR A 82 6.94 0.74 5.19
C THR A 82 8.07 0.69 4.15
N VAL A 83 8.81 -0.41 4.11
CA VAL A 83 9.96 -0.60 3.21
C VAL A 83 9.68 -1.73 2.24
N TYR A 84 10.12 -1.56 0.99
CA TYR A 84 10.08 -2.61 -0.04
C TYR A 84 11.47 -3.20 -0.22
N SER A 85 11.54 -4.53 -0.36
CA SER A 85 12.78 -5.20 -0.78
C SER A 85 12.90 -5.16 -2.31
N VAL A 86 14.13 -5.02 -2.78
CA VAL A 86 14.49 -5.12 -4.19
C VAL A 86 15.65 -6.11 -4.32
N PRO A 87 15.88 -6.73 -5.50
CA PRO A 87 17.01 -7.63 -5.68
C PRO A 87 18.35 -6.96 -5.38
N ASP A 88 19.30 -7.73 -4.86
CA ASP A 88 20.65 -7.24 -4.58
C ASP A 88 21.30 -6.63 -5.84
N GLY A 89 21.96 -5.49 -5.66
CA GLY A 89 22.61 -4.76 -6.75
C GLY A 89 21.69 -3.86 -7.59
N THR A 90 20.39 -3.80 -7.29
CA THR A 90 19.43 -2.99 -8.07
C THR A 90 19.07 -1.63 -7.47
N LEU A 91 19.63 -1.27 -6.31
CA LEU A 91 19.30 0.00 -5.63
C LEU A 91 19.52 1.24 -6.51
N ALA A 92 20.57 1.26 -7.33
CA ALA A 92 20.87 2.39 -8.22
C ALA A 92 19.79 2.67 -9.30
N TYR A 93 18.91 1.70 -9.59
CA TYR A 93 17.75 1.94 -10.46
C TYR A 93 16.65 2.73 -9.75
N TRP A 94 16.60 2.66 -8.42
CA TRP A 94 15.54 3.24 -7.58
C TRP A 94 15.92 4.60 -6.96
N GLU A 95 17.17 5.04 -7.10
CA GLU A 95 17.67 6.37 -6.70
C GLU A 95 17.34 7.45 -7.74
#